data_AF-A0A820DKK7-F1
#
_entry.id   AF-A0A820DKK7-F1
#
_cell.length_a   1.000
_cell.length_b   1.000
_cell.length_c   1.000
_cell.angle_alpha   90.00
_cell.angle_beta   90.00
_cell.angle_gamma   90.00
#
_symmetry.space_group_name_H-M   'P 1'
#
loop_
_entity.id
_entity.type
_entity.pdbx_description
1 polymer ?
#
loop_
_entity_poly.entity_id
_entity_poly.type
_entity_poly.pdbx_seq_one_letter_code
_entity_poly.pdbx_strand_id
1 'polypeptide(L)'
;VRVSNTLNKSRNIPSVMLTAHYDSVEFSPGAGDDGSGVVIILELLSNLINDLTINFSNVHLIILFTNAEESGLQGALAFITRHNWRFNIRHFFSVDSISCNEVADLLQTTSSQLIIDYSQVARPRTNVILQKIPEWIPFSSDYDAFILSNSLLGYDFGFLPDGYTYHTSLDHISTCKQGVIQDLGDNLAILIRDILLGNNQQLNNMNDTDPLIYFDILSRYLMIYKLSTSILIQKILIVLIIIIGIIRIIFDHIYHRQQNFSCNDFHCIYFRFKNPLTIRILSIIIYSISNILSMIVGLVFSLILACIVSIIQPVSCYGNSTLAIFLFSLPCLIGFIIFRYLFDLLHRRILRKSSQYSNEYNNKHLNGIHFDFEQNISILIVYSLLMIISIYSNSQFFYITLVWSIFICPLYLILIIVEFILHWKQIFEKNSHQLYLPLLISFFPLIHTIEIVNRILRIYIPMVTPSFSSGSTYDGNLIICSVVVIPTLFILTILQRTKQFIRLLITLLIIFFIILIVCCIRQPFTKNRPNTFYAKHISKSVYNAETLMNNSFNVSLMSQQSSITVNTYHGLVLSPILDQFSIKSGHKLYNKTCFNSTNCTFDDSFNRQLAVEHIQIESMKKIKY
;
A
#
# COMPACT_ATOMS: atom_id res chain seq x y z
N VAL A 1 -4.90 28.34 19.47
CA VAL A 1 -4.21 28.84 20.68
C VAL A 1 -2.73 29.05 20.39
N ARG A 2 -2.06 30.02 21.03
CA ARG A 2 -0.59 30.19 20.94
C ARG A 2 0.01 30.25 22.34
N VAL A 3 1.00 29.41 22.60
CA VAL A 3 1.78 29.38 23.84
C VAL A 3 3.08 30.13 23.61
N SER A 4 3.35 31.12 24.45
CA SER A 4 4.55 31.96 24.37
C SER A 4 4.88 32.57 25.74
N ASN A 5 6.16 32.63 26.10
CA ASN A 5 6.62 33.30 27.33
C ASN A 5 6.67 34.83 27.21
N THR A 6 6.47 35.37 26.00
CA THR A 6 6.47 36.81 25.75
C THR A 6 5.09 37.30 25.30
N LEU A 7 4.64 38.42 25.88
CA LEU A 7 3.43 39.13 25.43
C LEU A 7 3.67 39.93 24.14
N ASN A 8 4.94 40.21 23.82
CA ASN A 8 5.32 40.98 22.65
C ASN A 8 5.05 40.19 21.36
N LYS A 9 4.36 40.85 20.41
CA LYS A 9 4.19 40.39 19.02
C LYS A 9 5.50 40.50 18.24
N SER A 10 6.63 40.00 18.77
CA SER A 10 7.86 39.95 17.97
C SER A 10 7.56 39.10 16.74
N ARG A 11 7.72 39.71 15.56
CA ARG A 11 7.25 39.13 14.30
C ARG A 11 8.09 37.96 13.82
N ASN A 12 9.20 37.61 14.49
CA ASN A 12 10.22 36.70 13.93
C ASN A 12 10.54 35.46 14.77
N ILE A 13 9.82 35.16 15.86
CA ILE A 13 10.05 33.91 16.60
C ILE A 13 9.46 32.73 15.80
N PRO A 14 10.24 31.67 15.51
CA PRO A 14 9.74 30.49 14.82
C PRO A 14 8.68 29.76 15.65
N SER A 15 7.74 29.10 14.99
CA SER A 15 6.63 28.39 15.63
C SER A 15 6.54 26.94 15.16
N VAL A 16 6.18 26.06 16.08
CA VAL A 16 5.73 24.69 15.81
C VAL A 16 4.21 24.68 15.91
N MET A 17 3.53 24.14 14.91
CA MET A 17 2.08 24.04 14.88
C MET A 17 1.63 22.58 15.05
N LEU A 18 0.68 22.32 15.94
CA LEU A 18 -0.05 21.06 16.02
C LEU A 18 -1.48 21.31 15.54
N THR A 19 -1.98 20.45 14.65
CA THR A 19 -3.28 20.63 14.02
C THR A 19 -4.06 19.33 13.88
N ALA A 20 -5.37 19.44 14.08
CA ALA A 20 -6.41 18.42 13.94
C ALA A 20 -7.73 19.14 13.64
N HIS A 21 -8.66 18.53 12.93
CA HIS A 21 -9.99 19.10 12.77
C HIS A 21 -10.91 18.68 13.92
N TYR A 22 -11.89 19.52 14.26
CA TYR A 22 -12.85 19.21 15.33
C TYR A 22 -14.29 19.06 14.83
N ASP A 23 -14.55 19.34 13.55
CA ASP A 23 -15.80 18.95 12.91
C ASP A 23 -15.86 17.46 12.60
N SER A 24 -17.07 16.98 12.37
CA SER A 24 -17.38 15.60 11.97
C SER A 24 -18.52 15.66 10.95
N VAL A 25 -18.61 14.64 10.09
CA VAL A 25 -19.79 14.46 9.23
C VAL A 25 -21.08 14.29 10.05
N GLU A 26 -22.20 14.68 9.45
CA GLU A 26 -23.51 14.85 10.11
C GLU A 26 -24.04 13.62 10.88
N PHE A 27 -23.63 12.42 10.48
CA PHE A 27 -24.11 11.13 10.98
C PHE A 27 -23.03 10.29 11.69
N SER A 28 -21.83 10.84 11.85
CA SER A 28 -20.73 10.23 12.59
C SER A 28 -20.53 10.94 13.93
N PRO A 29 -20.31 10.20 15.03
CA PRO A 29 -19.84 10.80 16.29
C PRO A 29 -18.41 11.37 16.20
N GLY A 30 -17.58 10.94 15.24
CA GLY A 30 -16.24 11.49 15.00
C GLY A 30 -15.20 11.13 16.06
N ALA A 31 -15.29 9.93 16.66
CA ALA A 31 -14.38 9.54 17.74
C ALA A 31 -12.96 9.25 17.25
N GLY A 32 -12.83 8.53 16.14
CA GLY A 32 -11.58 8.40 15.41
C GLY A 32 -11.29 9.66 14.61
N ASP A 33 -12.32 10.19 13.95
CA ASP A 33 -12.25 11.20 12.89
C ASP A 33 -12.94 12.54 13.26
N ASP A 34 -12.23 13.54 13.76
CA ASP A 34 -10.86 13.47 14.30
C ASP A 34 -10.82 13.83 15.79
N GLY A 35 -11.82 13.38 16.54
CA GLY A 35 -11.83 13.47 18.00
C GLY A 35 -10.57 12.87 18.64
N SER A 36 -9.99 11.86 17.99
CA SER A 36 -8.74 11.23 18.42
C SER A 36 -7.55 12.19 18.31
N GLY A 37 -7.37 12.88 17.17
CA GLY A 37 -6.32 13.88 16.98
C GLY A 37 -6.48 15.07 17.92
N VAL A 38 -7.71 15.55 18.13
CA VAL A 38 -7.99 16.64 19.09
C VAL A 38 -7.55 16.28 20.50
N VAL A 39 -7.92 15.09 21.00
CA VAL A 39 -7.54 14.64 22.34
C VAL A 39 -6.04 14.45 22.49
N ILE A 40 -5.36 13.90 21.47
CA ILE A 40 -3.90 13.77 21.46
C ILE A 40 -3.23 15.14 21.60
N ILE A 41 -3.67 16.13 20.83
CA ILE A 41 -3.10 17.47 20.85
C ILE A 41 -3.36 18.18 22.18
N LEU A 42 -4.54 17.99 22.80
CA LEU A 42 -4.84 18.54 24.12
C LEU A 42 -3.94 17.94 25.21
N GLU A 43 -3.72 16.63 25.19
CA GLU A 43 -2.83 15.96 26.14
C GLU A 43 -1.36 16.39 25.94
N LEU A 44 -0.90 16.48 24.69
CA LEU A 44 0.41 17.02 24.36
C LEU A 44 0.56 18.46 24.84
N LEU A 45 -0.45 19.31 24.66
CA LEU A 45 -0.44 20.69 25.15
C LEU A 45 -0.26 20.73 26.68
N SER A 46 -1.01 19.91 27.41
CA SER A 46 -0.92 19.80 28.87
C SER A 46 0.51 19.40 29.30
N ASN A 47 1.08 18.39 28.65
CA ASN A 47 2.42 17.89 28.97
C ASN A 47 3.52 18.91 28.63
N LEU A 48 3.44 19.56 27.46
CA LEU A 48 4.45 20.52 27.00
C LEU A 48 4.46 21.83 27.79
N ILE A 49 3.30 22.32 28.25
CA ILE A 49 3.24 23.54 29.08
C ILE A 49 3.81 23.28 30.49
N ASN A 50 3.65 22.06 31.00
CA ASN A 50 4.16 21.68 32.32
C ASN A 50 5.64 21.22 32.29
N ASP A 51 6.23 21.03 31.12
CA ASP A 51 7.66 20.72 30.98
C ASP A 51 8.51 21.99 31.16
N LEU A 52 9.08 22.14 32.36
CA LEU A 52 9.95 23.26 32.75
C LEU A 52 11.25 23.34 31.96
N THR A 53 11.62 22.30 31.18
CA THR A 53 12.81 22.33 30.33
C THR A 53 12.58 23.09 29.02
N ILE A 54 11.33 23.32 28.62
CA ILE A 54 10.97 24.00 27.38
C ILE A 54 10.87 25.52 27.61
N ASN A 55 11.63 26.30 26.83
CA ASN A 55 11.56 27.76 26.89
C ASN A 55 10.82 28.35 25.68
N PHE A 56 9.53 28.67 25.86
CA PHE A 56 8.68 29.27 24.83
C PHE A 56 9.00 30.75 24.50
N SER A 57 10.18 31.25 24.92
CA SER A 57 10.70 32.55 24.49
C SER A 57 11.42 32.47 23.13
N ASN A 58 11.97 31.30 22.79
CA ASN A 58 12.80 31.09 21.59
C ASN A 58 12.02 30.41 20.45
N VAL A 59 10.92 29.73 20.79
CA VAL A 59 10.03 29.04 19.87
C VAL A 59 8.62 29.09 20.43
N HIS A 60 7.62 29.36 19.59
CA HIS A 60 6.22 29.31 20.01
C HIS A 60 5.58 27.98 19.66
N LEU A 61 4.60 27.56 20.46
CA LEU A 61 3.71 26.44 20.13
C LEU A 61 2.35 27.00 19.70
N ILE A 62 1.88 26.61 18.52
CA ILE A 62 0.55 26.95 17.99
C ILE A 62 -0.29 25.67 17.99
N ILE A 63 -1.46 25.75 18.58
CA ILE A 63 -2.49 24.71 18.51
C ILE A 63 -3.59 25.22 17.59
N LEU A 64 -3.85 24.51 16.50
CA LEU A 64 -4.88 24.85 15.52
C LEU A 64 -5.91 23.72 15.48
N PHE A 65 -7.13 24.01 15.94
CA PHE A 65 -8.27 23.14 15.68
C PHE A 65 -9.09 23.77 14.55
N THR A 66 -9.13 23.09 13.42
CA THR A 66 -9.81 23.55 12.20
C THR A 66 -11.25 23.07 12.17
N ASN A 67 -12.06 23.78 11.40
CA ASN A 67 -13.47 23.46 11.17
C ASN A 67 -13.72 23.34 9.67
N ALA A 68 -14.76 22.60 9.28
CA ALA A 68 -15.13 22.35 7.91
C ALA A 68 -13.99 21.72 7.08
N GLU A 69 -13.26 20.78 7.70
CA GLU A 69 -12.36 19.85 7.01
C GLU A 69 -13.20 18.97 6.07
N GLU A 70 -14.25 18.38 6.64
CA GLU A 70 -15.15 17.40 6.03
C GLU A 70 -15.96 17.97 4.85
N SER A 71 -16.01 19.30 4.80
CA SER A 71 -16.67 20.10 3.78
C SER A 71 -15.68 20.77 2.81
N GLY A 72 -14.44 20.29 2.75
CA GLY A 72 -13.40 20.73 1.81
C GLY A 72 -12.33 21.63 2.41
N LEU A 73 -11.76 21.26 3.56
CA LEU A 73 -10.56 21.86 4.16
C LEU A 73 -10.66 23.37 4.45
N GLN A 74 -11.87 23.89 4.62
CA GLN A 74 -12.11 25.33 4.58
C GLN A 74 -11.41 26.06 5.72
N GLY A 75 -11.35 25.44 6.91
CA GLY A 75 -10.67 25.97 8.09
C GLY A 75 -9.17 26.11 7.88
N ALA A 76 -8.48 25.05 7.45
CA ALA A 76 -7.05 25.09 7.18
C ALA A 76 -6.71 26.06 6.04
N LEU A 77 -7.48 26.05 4.95
CA LEU A 77 -7.30 26.97 3.83
C LEU A 77 -7.46 28.44 4.27
N ALA A 78 -8.47 28.74 5.10
CA ALA A 78 -8.63 30.09 5.64
C ALA A 78 -7.46 30.50 6.53
N PHE A 79 -6.94 29.59 7.36
CA PHE A 79 -5.79 29.86 8.22
C PHE A 79 -4.52 30.15 7.40
N ILE A 80 -4.14 29.24 6.50
CA ILE A 80 -2.90 29.34 5.74
C ILE A 80 -2.92 30.50 4.73
N THR A 81 -4.09 30.96 4.29
CA THR A 81 -4.18 32.10 3.36
C THR A 81 -4.35 33.46 4.05
N ARG A 82 -5.04 33.53 5.19
CA ARG A 82 -5.46 34.80 5.80
C ARG A 82 -4.81 35.08 7.16
N HIS A 83 -4.48 34.07 7.95
CA HIS A 83 -4.03 34.30 9.32
C HIS A 83 -2.56 34.75 9.41
N ASN A 84 -2.25 35.74 10.25
CA ASN A 84 -0.90 36.31 10.35
C ASN A 84 0.12 35.37 10.99
N TRP A 85 -0.30 34.41 11.81
CA TRP A 85 0.65 33.47 12.44
C TRP A 85 1.31 32.52 11.45
N ARG A 86 0.75 32.34 10.25
CA ARG A 86 1.31 31.46 9.22
C ARG A 86 2.77 31.78 8.89
N PHE A 87 3.15 33.06 8.92
CA PHE A 87 4.48 33.53 8.52
C PHE A 87 5.59 33.06 9.46
N ASN A 88 5.23 32.61 10.67
CA ASN A 88 6.17 32.21 11.70
C ASN A 88 6.29 30.69 11.82
N ILE A 89 5.39 29.93 11.19
CA ILE A 89 5.38 28.47 11.27
C ILE A 89 6.59 27.94 10.52
N ARG A 90 7.34 27.06 11.17
CA ARG A 90 8.49 26.36 10.58
C ARG A 90 8.23 24.86 10.49
N HIS A 91 7.63 24.30 11.55
CA HIS A 91 7.23 22.91 11.61
C HIS A 91 5.73 22.80 11.85
N PHE A 92 5.08 21.80 11.26
CA PHE A 92 3.72 21.45 11.62
C PHE A 92 3.53 19.93 11.71
N PHE A 93 2.59 19.53 12.56
CA PHE A 93 2.16 18.15 12.76
C PHE A 93 0.66 18.10 12.54
N SER A 94 0.24 17.47 11.44
CA SER A 94 -1.16 17.18 11.16
C SER A 94 -1.48 15.79 11.69
N VAL A 95 -2.55 15.70 12.47
CA VAL A 95 -3.18 14.44 12.84
C VAL A 95 -4.55 14.43 12.16
N ASP A 96 -4.84 13.36 11.44
CA ASP A 96 -6.10 13.15 10.73
C ASP A 96 -6.31 11.63 10.57
N SER A 97 -7.50 11.12 10.89
CA SER A 97 -7.67 9.71 11.18
C SER A 97 -9.02 9.17 10.76
N ILE A 98 -9.01 8.14 9.91
CA ILE A 98 -10.24 7.45 9.49
C ILE A 98 -10.73 6.36 10.47
N SER A 99 -10.01 6.14 11.57
CA SER A 99 -10.34 5.16 12.61
C SER A 99 -9.59 5.46 13.92
N CYS A 100 -9.75 4.62 14.94
CA CYS A 100 -8.94 4.67 16.17
C CYS A 100 -8.65 3.26 16.73
N ASN A 101 -8.73 2.23 15.88
CA ASN A 101 -8.69 0.83 16.29
C ASN A 101 -7.27 0.22 16.21
N GLU A 102 -6.40 0.85 15.43
CA GLU A 102 -5.08 0.35 15.05
C GLU A 102 -4.05 1.45 15.15
N VAL A 103 -2.78 1.09 15.40
CA VAL A 103 -1.69 2.06 15.56
C VAL A 103 -1.52 2.92 14.30
N ALA A 104 -1.35 4.24 14.51
CA ALA A 104 -1.19 5.23 13.46
C ALA A 104 0.07 5.00 12.62
N ASP A 105 -0.01 5.40 11.36
CA ASP A 105 1.12 5.45 10.45
C ASP A 105 1.50 6.92 10.19
N LEU A 106 2.80 7.21 10.08
CA LEU A 106 3.25 8.43 9.41
C LEU A 106 3.07 8.25 7.90
N LEU A 107 2.21 9.07 7.32
CA LEU A 107 1.80 8.97 5.92
C LEU A 107 2.71 9.73 4.98
N GLN A 108 2.89 11.01 5.27
CA GLN A 108 3.57 11.95 4.42
C GLN A 108 4.45 12.89 5.24
N THR A 109 5.51 13.35 4.58
CA THR A 109 6.40 14.37 5.12
C THR A 109 6.83 15.31 4.00
N THR A 110 7.03 16.59 4.30
CA THR A 110 7.51 17.54 3.29
C THR A 110 9.02 17.49 3.05
N SER A 111 9.78 16.75 3.87
CA SER A 111 11.24 16.66 3.76
C SER A 111 11.80 15.32 4.24
N SER A 112 12.85 14.85 3.56
CA SER A 112 13.65 13.67 3.93
C SER A 112 14.24 13.76 5.35
N GLN A 113 14.60 14.95 5.82
CA GLN A 113 15.14 15.12 7.18
C GLN A 113 14.11 14.73 8.24
N LEU A 114 12.83 14.98 8.00
CA LEU A 114 11.77 14.66 8.93
C LEU A 114 11.62 13.15 9.16
N ILE A 115 11.92 12.34 8.15
CA ILE A 115 11.97 10.87 8.27
C ILE A 115 13.15 10.43 9.14
N ILE A 116 14.31 11.11 9.04
CA ILE A 116 15.47 10.84 9.89
C ILE A 116 15.14 11.18 11.34
N ASP A 117 14.53 12.33 11.59
CA ASP A 117 14.07 12.72 12.93
C ASP A 117 13.03 11.71 13.47
N TYR A 118 12.10 11.25 12.62
CA TYR A 118 11.11 10.25 12.99
C TYR A 118 11.72 8.90 13.39
N SER A 119 12.91 8.55 12.90
CA SER A 119 13.59 7.31 13.28
C SER A 119 13.99 7.24 14.76
N GLN A 120 14.02 8.38 15.46
CA GLN A 120 14.46 8.49 16.85
C GLN A 120 13.33 8.26 17.86
N VAL A 121 12.07 8.16 17.40
CA VAL A 121 10.93 7.90 18.31
C VAL A 121 10.95 6.46 18.83
N ALA A 122 10.18 6.19 19.88
CA ALA A 122 10.18 4.89 20.53
C ALA A 122 9.62 3.76 19.63
N ARG A 123 8.61 4.07 18.81
CA ARG A 123 7.88 3.09 17.99
C ARG A 123 7.56 3.67 16.61
N PRO A 124 8.58 3.89 15.75
CA PRO A 124 8.36 4.47 14.44
C PRO A 124 7.57 3.51 13.56
N ARG A 125 6.54 4.02 12.89
CA ARG A 125 5.69 3.23 12.02
C ARG A 125 5.37 4.01 10.74
N THR A 126 5.98 3.57 9.63
CA THR A 126 5.83 4.20 8.33
C THR A 126 6.42 3.34 7.22
N ASN A 127 5.98 3.58 5.99
CA ASN A 127 6.56 2.97 4.80
C ASN A 127 6.54 3.98 3.66
N VAL A 128 7.59 4.01 2.84
CA VAL A 128 7.66 4.92 1.68
C VAL A 128 6.49 4.76 0.71
N ILE A 129 5.85 3.59 0.68
CA ILE A 129 4.65 3.34 -0.14
C ILE A 129 3.43 4.13 0.38
N LEU A 130 3.35 4.42 1.68
CA LEU A 130 2.20 5.11 2.27
C LEU A 130 2.01 6.53 1.74
N GLN A 131 3.08 7.20 1.30
CA GLN A 131 3.00 8.52 0.67
C GLN A 131 2.10 8.56 -0.57
N LYS A 132 1.82 7.41 -1.20
CA LYS A 132 0.96 7.31 -2.38
C LYS A 132 -0.49 6.98 -2.05
N ILE A 133 -0.81 6.65 -0.81
CA ILE A 133 -2.19 6.32 -0.43
C ILE A 133 -3.17 7.46 -0.76
N PRO A 134 -2.86 8.74 -0.49
CA PRO A 134 -3.76 9.86 -0.86
C PRO A 134 -4.00 9.98 -2.38
N GLU A 135 -3.12 9.43 -3.22
CA GLU A 135 -3.33 9.39 -4.68
C GLU A 135 -4.21 8.20 -5.12
N TRP A 136 -4.35 7.17 -4.27
CA TRP A 136 -5.05 5.92 -4.59
C TRP A 136 -6.45 5.84 -4.02
N ILE A 137 -6.72 6.60 -2.95
CA ILE A 137 -8.03 6.72 -2.32
C ILE A 137 -8.38 8.22 -2.22
N PRO A 138 -9.67 8.61 -2.28
CA PRO A 138 -10.10 9.99 -2.13
C PRO A 138 -10.04 10.38 -0.65
N PHE A 139 -8.81 10.51 -0.16
CA PHE A 139 -8.46 10.99 1.17
C PHE A 139 -7.73 12.32 0.96
N SER A 140 -8.29 13.39 1.53
CA SER A 140 -7.66 14.70 1.64
C SER A 140 -7.71 15.09 3.09
N SER A 141 -6.67 15.76 3.57
CA SER A 141 -6.61 16.23 4.95
C SER A 141 -6.15 17.68 4.99
N ASP A 142 -6.25 18.30 6.17
CA ASP A 142 -5.71 19.64 6.41
C ASP A 142 -4.22 19.77 6.05
N TYR A 143 -3.46 18.67 6.08
CA TYR A 143 -2.08 18.62 5.60
C TYR A 143 -1.95 19.18 4.18
N ASP A 144 -2.88 18.82 3.29
CA ASP A 144 -2.88 19.25 1.89
C ASP A 144 -3.01 20.78 1.76
N ALA A 145 -3.78 21.41 2.63
CA ALA A 145 -3.90 22.86 2.66
C ALA A 145 -2.59 23.54 3.11
N PHE A 146 -1.85 22.94 4.06
CA PHE A 146 -0.62 23.54 4.58
C PHE A 146 0.56 23.42 3.62
N ILE A 147 0.67 22.31 2.88
CA ILE A 147 1.78 22.12 1.93
C ILE A 147 1.71 23.06 0.72
N LEU A 148 0.55 23.67 0.40
CA LEU A 148 0.41 24.69 -0.65
C LEU A 148 1.37 25.88 -0.46
N SER A 149 1.82 26.14 0.76
CA SER A 149 2.77 27.21 1.08
C SER A 149 4.24 26.90 0.74
N ASN A 150 4.56 25.64 0.36
CA ASN A 150 5.87 25.11 -0.05
C ASN A 150 7.07 25.41 0.89
N SER A 151 6.84 25.95 2.08
CA SER A 151 7.88 26.47 2.98
C SER A 151 7.84 25.87 4.38
N LEU A 152 6.86 25.00 4.65
CA LEU A 152 6.64 24.38 5.95
C LEU A 152 7.21 22.96 5.99
N LEU A 153 7.86 22.63 7.10
CA LEU A 153 8.29 21.27 7.41
C LEU A 153 7.16 20.53 8.12
N GLY A 154 6.55 19.55 7.45
CA GLY A 154 5.29 18.94 7.89
C GLY A 154 5.38 17.44 8.09
N TYR A 155 4.68 16.95 9.11
CA TYR A 155 4.32 15.55 9.27
C TYR A 155 2.81 15.36 9.12
N ASP A 156 2.41 14.27 8.49
CA ASP A 156 1.02 13.83 8.33
C ASP A 156 0.82 12.46 9.00
N PHE A 157 0.14 12.41 10.13
CA PHE A 157 -0.10 11.19 10.90
C PHE A 157 -1.56 10.79 10.88
N GLY A 158 -1.84 9.50 10.75
CA GLY A 158 -3.21 9.03 10.79
C GLY A 158 -3.43 7.57 11.17
N PHE A 159 -4.55 7.30 11.83
CA PHE A 159 -5.04 5.96 12.14
C PHE A 159 -5.79 5.37 10.93
N LEU A 160 -5.05 4.90 9.92
CA LEU A 160 -5.64 4.42 8.67
C LEU A 160 -6.14 2.97 8.64
N PRO A 161 -5.43 1.98 9.21
CA PRO A 161 -5.86 0.60 9.07
C PRO A 161 -7.19 0.35 9.79
N ASP A 162 -8.05 -0.50 9.21
CA ASP A 162 -9.38 -0.83 9.77
C ASP A 162 -10.40 0.33 9.71
N GLY A 163 -10.29 1.21 8.70
CA GLY A 163 -11.22 2.32 8.42
C GLY A 163 -12.66 1.93 8.02
N TYR A 164 -13.21 0.82 8.53
CA TYR A 164 -14.62 0.45 8.33
C TYR A 164 -15.58 1.32 9.13
N THR A 165 -15.09 2.03 10.15
CA THR A 165 -15.86 2.96 10.97
C THR A 165 -15.93 4.36 10.34
N TYR A 166 -15.00 4.70 9.45
CA TYR A 166 -14.86 6.00 8.80
C TYR A 166 -16.17 6.50 8.21
N HIS A 167 -16.55 7.74 8.55
CA HIS A 167 -17.83 8.35 8.14
C HIS A 167 -19.01 7.40 8.36
N THR A 168 -19.12 6.79 9.54
CA THR A 168 -20.29 6.00 9.92
C THR A 168 -20.67 6.24 11.38
N SER A 169 -21.90 5.87 11.74
CA SER A 169 -22.33 5.85 13.14
C SER A 169 -21.51 4.92 14.05
N LEU A 170 -20.63 4.06 13.48
CA LEU A 170 -19.74 3.18 14.24
C LEU A 170 -18.46 3.88 14.69
N ASP A 171 -18.15 5.07 14.17
CA ASP A 171 -17.00 5.85 14.63
C ASP A 171 -17.28 6.47 16.02
N HIS A 172 -17.17 5.63 17.03
CA HIS A 172 -17.59 5.91 18.39
C HIS A 172 -16.49 5.51 19.36
N ILE A 173 -16.40 6.16 20.53
CA ILE A 173 -15.33 5.91 21.51
C ILE A 173 -15.16 4.43 21.90
N SER A 174 -16.23 3.64 21.82
CA SER A 174 -16.24 2.21 22.12
C SER A 174 -15.53 1.33 21.09
N THR A 175 -15.29 1.81 19.87
CA THR A 175 -14.50 1.08 18.87
C THR A 175 -13.00 1.35 19.04
N CYS A 176 -12.65 2.55 19.52
CA CYS A 176 -11.25 2.93 19.75
C CYS A 176 -10.54 1.95 20.68
N LYS A 177 -9.40 1.44 20.21
CA LYS A 177 -8.62 0.46 20.96
C LYS A 177 -7.73 1.17 21.96
N GLN A 178 -7.79 0.73 23.22
CA GLN A 178 -6.96 1.28 24.28
C GLN A 178 -5.46 1.15 23.94
N GLY A 179 -4.70 2.21 24.23
CA GLY A 179 -3.26 2.28 23.99
C GLY A 179 -2.87 2.76 22.59
N VAL A 180 -3.76 2.69 21.60
CA VAL A 180 -3.47 3.16 20.22
C VAL A 180 -3.29 4.68 20.16
N ILE A 181 -4.18 5.42 20.80
CA ILE A 181 -4.11 6.89 20.90
C ILE A 181 -2.86 7.32 21.70
N GLN A 182 -2.58 6.61 22.80
CA GLN A 182 -1.37 6.83 23.60
C GLN A 182 -0.10 6.58 22.78
N ASP A 183 -0.09 5.57 21.90
CA ASP A 183 1.06 5.24 21.08
C ASP A 183 1.50 6.41 20.19
N LEU A 184 0.55 7.02 19.48
CA LEU A 184 0.82 8.19 18.65
C LEU A 184 1.22 9.40 19.52
N GLY A 185 0.51 9.63 20.63
CA GLY A 185 0.84 10.69 21.58
C GLY A 185 2.28 10.61 22.10
N ASP A 186 2.74 9.42 22.52
CA ASP A 186 4.12 9.19 22.99
C ASP A 186 5.16 9.52 21.90
N ASN A 187 4.92 9.05 20.66
CA ASN A 187 5.83 9.30 19.54
C ASN A 187 5.89 10.80 19.20
N LEU A 188 4.74 11.48 19.15
CA LEU A 188 4.66 12.92 18.91
C LEU A 188 5.32 13.73 20.04
N ALA A 189 5.15 13.32 21.30
CA ALA A 189 5.76 13.98 22.44
C ALA A 189 7.29 14.03 22.31
N ILE A 190 7.92 12.93 21.89
CA ILE A 190 9.37 12.86 21.65
C ILE A 190 9.79 13.88 20.57
N LEU A 191 9.16 13.82 19.39
CA LEU A 191 9.51 14.69 18.26
C LEU A 191 9.32 16.17 18.57
N ILE A 192 8.14 16.52 19.09
CA ILE A 192 7.78 17.92 19.34
C ILE A 192 8.70 18.49 20.42
N ARG A 193 8.99 17.71 21.47
CA ARG A 193 9.90 18.13 22.53
C ARG A 193 11.32 18.35 22.00
N ASP A 194 11.83 17.47 21.15
CA ASP A 194 13.17 17.63 20.57
C ASP A 194 13.28 18.88 19.68
N ILE A 195 12.24 19.17 18.88
CA ILE A 195 12.17 20.40 18.09
C ILE A 195 12.10 21.64 19.00
N LEU A 196 11.27 21.61 20.06
CA LEU A 196 11.09 22.73 20.97
C LEU A 196 12.34 23.04 21.81
N LEU A 197 13.16 22.02 22.12
CA LEU A 197 14.45 22.20 22.79
C LEU A 197 15.56 22.69 21.86
N GLY A 198 15.33 22.69 20.54
CA GLY A 198 16.31 23.08 19.53
C GLY A 198 17.34 22.00 19.21
N ASN A 199 17.08 20.73 19.57
CA ASN A 199 17.99 19.62 19.29
C ASN A 199 18.04 19.27 17.79
N ASN A 200 16.94 19.50 17.06
CA ASN A 200 16.83 19.23 15.62
C ASN A 200 17.35 20.39 14.74
N GLN A 201 18.18 21.29 15.28
CA GLN A 201 18.72 22.44 14.53
C GLN A 201 19.79 22.09 13.48
N GLN A 202 20.07 20.80 13.23
CA GLN A 202 20.84 20.39 12.06
C GLN A 202 19.97 20.46 10.80
N LEU A 203 19.66 21.69 10.36
CA LEU A 203 19.31 22.01 8.98
C LEU A 203 20.56 21.84 8.08
N ASN A 204 21.17 20.66 8.11
CA ASN A 204 22.32 20.35 7.26
C ASN A 204 21.81 19.76 5.95
N ASN A 205 21.87 20.61 4.91
CA ASN A 205 21.70 20.30 3.50
C ASN A 205 20.28 19.96 3.03
N MET A 206 19.43 20.99 2.95
CA MET A 206 18.25 21.05 2.04
C MET A 206 18.60 20.84 0.54
N ASN A 207 19.89 20.62 0.22
CA ASN A 207 20.42 20.41 -1.12
C ASN A 207 20.62 18.93 -1.46
N ASP A 208 20.39 18.00 -0.53
CA ASP A 208 20.45 16.57 -0.84
C ASP A 208 19.15 16.15 -1.55
N THR A 209 19.18 16.24 -2.88
CA THR A 209 18.05 15.89 -3.75
C THR A 209 17.84 14.39 -3.89
N ASP A 210 18.66 13.56 -3.25
CA ASP A 210 18.57 12.11 -3.33
C ASP A 210 17.41 11.58 -2.47
N PRO A 211 16.36 11.02 -3.06
CA PRO A 211 15.19 10.58 -2.31
C PRO A 211 15.53 9.45 -1.32
N LEU A 212 14.95 9.46 -0.13
CA LEU A 212 15.16 8.42 0.89
C LEU A 212 14.18 7.26 0.73
N ILE A 213 14.66 6.03 0.74
CA ILE A 213 13.84 4.84 0.93
C ILE A 213 13.77 4.56 2.42
N TYR A 214 12.56 4.32 2.92
CA TYR A 214 12.35 3.99 4.32
C TYR A 214 11.16 3.06 4.54
N PHE A 215 11.27 2.23 5.57
CA PHE A 215 10.22 1.31 6.02
C PHE A 215 10.50 0.85 7.45
N ASP A 216 9.45 0.70 8.24
CA ASP A 216 9.59 0.10 9.57
C ASP A 216 9.69 -1.43 9.51
N ILE A 217 10.40 -1.99 10.49
CA ILE A 217 10.44 -3.42 10.78
C ILE A 217 9.69 -3.62 12.09
N LEU A 218 8.49 -4.21 12.00
CA LEU A 218 7.61 -4.52 13.13
C LEU A 218 7.30 -3.32 14.04
N SER A 219 7.28 -2.10 13.47
CA SER A 219 7.05 -0.83 14.19
C SER A 219 8.04 -0.57 15.34
N ARG A 220 9.26 -1.11 15.23
CA ARG A 220 10.34 -0.96 16.23
C ARG A 220 11.56 -0.25 15.69
N TYR A 221 11.93 -0.56 14.45
CA TYR A 221 13.11 -0.01 13.81
C TYR A 221 12.75 0.57 12.46
N LEU A 222 13.15 1.81 12.19
CA LEU A 222 12.97 2.45 10.90
C LEU A 222 14.25 2.31 10.08
N MET A 223 14.18 1.54 8.99
CA MET A 223 15.28 1.45 8.02
C MET A 223 15.23 2.68 7.13
N ILE A 224 16.36 3.37 6.95
CA ILE A 224 16.48 4.56 6.11
C ILE A 224 17.77 4.46 5.30
N TYR A 225 17.68 4.66 3.99
CA TYR A 225 18.83 4.74 3.10
C TYR A 225 18.49 5.51 1.83
N LYS A 226 19.50 6.00 1.12
CA LYS A 226 19.30 6.77 -0.12
C LYS A 226 18.91 5.89 -1.30
N LEU A 227 18.12 6.43 -2.23
CA LEU A 227 17.79 5.77 -3.49
C LEU A 227 19.05 5.46 -4.31
N SER A 228 20.04 6.36 -4.35
CA SER A 228 21.33 6.08 -4.99
C SER A 228 22.06 4.87 -4.39
N THR A 229 21.96 4.68 -3.08
CA THR A 229 22.56 3.52 -2.37
C THR A 229 21.85 2.23 -2.76
N SER A 230 20.52 2.25 -2.87
CA SER A 230 19.74 1.13 -3.42
C SER A 230 20.21 0.75 -4.82
N ILE A 231 20.30 1.75 -5.71
CA ILE A 231 20.73 1.56 -7.10
C ILE A 231 22.16 1.00 -7.16
N LEU A 232 23.07 1.50 -6.32
CA LEU A 232 24.44 1.03 -6.24
C LEU A 232 24.51 -0.45 -5.83
N ILE A 233 23.80 -0.84 -4.77
CA ILE A 233 23.76 -2.23 -4.30
C ILE A 233 23.20 -3.16 -5.39
N GLN A 234 22.10 -2.77 -6.06
CA GLN A 234 21.53 -3.54 -7.15
C GLN A 234 22.52 -3.72 -8.32
N LYS A 235 23.22 -2.64 -8.72
CA LYS A 235 24.27 -2.72 -9.75
C LYS A 235 25.39 -3.68 -9.37
N ILE A 236 25.88 -3.61 -8.12
CA ILE A 236 26.92 -4.52 -7.62
C ILE A 236 26.42 -5.97 -7.66
N LEU A 237 25.20 -6.24 -7.20
CA LEU A 237 24.61 -7.58 -7.24
C LEU A 237 24.50 -8.12 -8.68
N ILE A 238 24.03 -7.31 -9.64
CA ILE A 238 23.96 -7.70 -11.06
C ILE A 238 25.36 -8.06 -11.59
N VAL A 239 26.36 -7.23 -11.31
CA VAL A 239 27.74 -7.48 -11.76
C VAL A 239 28.29 -8.77 -11.15
N LEU A 240 28.07 -9.02 -9.86
CA LEU A 240 28.48 -10.26 -9.19
C LEU A 240 27.80 -11.50 -9.81
N ILE A 241 26.50 -11.40 -10.11
CA ILE A 241 25.75 -12.47 -10.80
C ILE A 241 26.37 -12.79 -12.15
N ILE A 242 26.67 -11.77 -12.97
CA ILE A 242 27.26 -11.94 -14.29
C ILE A 242 28.66 -12.57 -14.18
N ILE A 243 29.52 -12.03 -13.32
CA ILE A 243 30.90 -12.50 -13.16
C ILE A 243 30.94 -13.95 -12.67
N ILE A 244 30.26 -14.26 -11.57
CA ILE A 244 30.25 -15.60 -10.98
C ILE A 244 29.57 -16.60 -11.93
N GLY A 245 28.48 -16.19 -12.59
CA GLY A 245 27.80 -17.01 -13.60
C GLY A 245 28.71 -17.38 -14.77
N ILE A 246 29.42 -16.39 -15.36
CA ILE A 246 30.36 -16.62 -16.48
C ILE A 246 31.53 -17.50 -16.04
N ILE A 247 32.18 -17.17 -14.91
CA ILE A 247 33.28 -17.96 -14.34
C ILE A 247 32.84 -19.40 -14.20
N ARG A 248 31.68 -19.64 -13.59
CA ARG A 248 31.18 -20.98 -13.37
C ARG A 248 30.90 -21.73 -14.66
N ILE A 249 30.28 -21.09 -15.66
CA ILE A 249 30.04 -21.71 -16.98
C ILE A 249 31.37 -22.12 -17.64
N ILE A 250 32.38 -21.24 -17.62
CA ILE A 250 33.70 -21.48 -18.22
C ILE A 250 34.45 -22.61 -17.50
N PHE A 251 34.58 -22.55 -16.18
CA PHE A 251 35.32 -23.54 -15.41
C PHE A 251 34.71 -24.93 -15.53
N ASP A 252 33.38 -25.02 -15.51
CA ASP A 252 32.66 -26.27 -15.69
C ASP A 252 32.86 -26.84 -17.10
N HIS A 253 32.83 -25.99 -18.13
CA HIS A 253 33.12 -26.41 -19.50
C HIS A 253 34.56 -26.94 -19.66
N ILE A 254 35.54 -26.29 -19.01
CA ILE A 254 36.94 -26.73 -19.01
C ILE A 254 37.10 -28.07 -18.30
N TYR A 255 36.52 -28.20 -17.10
CA TYR A 255 36.64 -29.39 -16.27
C TYR A 255 36.20 -30.65 -17.01
N HIS A 256 35.03 -30.61 -17.64
CA HIS A 256 34.47 -31.78 -18.31
C HIS A 256 35.10 -32.09 -19.69
N ARG A 257 35.98 -31.22 -20.22
CA ARG A 257 36.74 -31.48 -21.45
C ARG A 257 38.01 -32.31 -21.20
N GLN A 258 38.39 -32.55 -19.94
CA GLN A 258 39.58 -33.34 -19.59
C GLN A 258 39.35 -34.84 -19.87
N GLN A 259 40.29 -35.49 -20.58
CA GLN A 259 40.11 -36.82 -21.21
C GLN A 259 39.99 -38.02 -20.26
N ASN A 260 40.20 -37.85 -18.95
CA ASN A 260 40.29 -38.96 -17.99
C ASN A 260 39.00 -39.25 -17.19
N PHE A 261 37.86 -38.67 -17.57
CA PHE A 261 36.62 -38.82 -16.82
C PHE A 261 35.65 -39.82 -17.46
N SER A 262 35.35 -40.93 -16.78
CA SER A 262 34.26 -41.83 -17.19
C SER A 262 32.92 -41.11 -16.99
N CYS A 263 32.24 -40.82 -18.10
CA CYS A 263 31.02 -40.00 -18.19
C CYS A 263 29.75 -40.75 -17.72
N ASN A 264 29.70 -41.10 -16.44
CA ASN A 264 28.50 -41.68 -15.80
C ASN A 264 27.68 -40.66 -15.00
N ASP A 265 28.17 -39.42 -14.88
CA ASP A 265 27.58 -38.40 -14.03
C ASP A 265 26.55 -37.52 -14.77
N PHE A 266 25.59 -36.97 -14.01
CA PHE A 266 24.51 -36.14 -14.53
C PHE A 266 25.00 -34.79 -15.09
N HIS A 267 26.14 -34.30 -14.62
CA HIS A 267 26.77 -33.07 -15.09
C HIS A 267 27.31 -33.16 -16.53
N CYS A 268 27.54 -34.37 -17.05
CA CYS A 268 28.12 -34.57 -18.36
C CYS A 268 27.08 -34.73 -19.50
N ILE A 269 25.77 -34.53 -19.25
CA ILE A 269 24.72 -34.65 -20.30
C ILE A 269 25.12 -33.87 -21.56
N TYR A 270 25.60 -32.64 -21.37
CA TYR A 270 25.88 -31.74 -22.48
C TYR A 270 26.99 -32.26 -23.40
N PHE A 271 27.91 -33.10 -22.92
CA PHE A 271 28.96 -33.73 -23.75
C PHE A 271 28.43 -34.81 -24.69
N ARG A 272 27.18 -35.26 -24.51
CA ARG A 272 26.50 -36.16 -25.46
C ARG A 272 25.98 -35.42 -26.70
N PHE A 273 26.15 -34.10 -26.75
CA PHE A 273 25.77 -33.24 -27.87
C PHE A 273 27.02 -32.67 -28.55
N LYS A 274 26.92 -32.44 -29.86
CA LYS A 274 28.01 -31.91 -30.71
C LYS A 274 28.65 -30.63 -30.13
N ASN A 275 27.83 -29.74 -29.57
CA ASN A 275 28.25 -28.48 -28.96
C ASN A 275 27.72 -28.37 -27.52
N PRO A 276 28.45 -28.85 -26.50
CA PRO A 276 27.99 -28.87 -25.10
C PRO A 276 27.66 -27.48 -24.55
N LEU A 277 28.54 -26.51 -24.80
CA LEU A 277 28.40 -25.13 -24.31
C LEU A 277 27.12 -24.48 -24.84
N THR A 278 26.80 -24.66 -26.13
CA THR A 278 25.62 -24.02 -26.73
C THR A 278 24.33 -24.59 -26.18
N ILE A 279 24.25 -25.91 -25.95
CA ILE A 279 23.04 -26.54 -25.39
C ILE A 279 22.84 -26.09 -23.95
N ARG A 280 23.92 -25.93 -23.17
CA ARG A 280 23.82 -25.42 -21.80
C ARG A 280 23.34 -23.98 -21.75
N ILE A 281 23.93 -23.08 -22.56
CA ILE A 281 23.47 -21.69 -22.67
C ILE A 281 22.00 -21.64 -23.09
N LEU A 282 21.60 -22.45 -24.08
CA LEU A 282 20.21 -22.56 -24.50
C LEU A 282 19.29 -23.06 -23.37
N SER A 283 19.75 -24.00 -22.54
CA SER A 283 19.00 -24.50 -21.39
C SER A 283 18.78 -23.38 -20.36
N ILE A 284 19.80 -22.59 -20.04
CA ILE A 284 19.69 -21.42 -19.15
C ILE A 284 18.67 -20.41 -19.72
N ILE A 285 18.74 -20.12 -21.02
CA ILE A 285 17.80 -19.21 -21.69
C ILE A 285 16.36 -19.75 -21.61
N ILE A 286 16.15 -21.04 -21.90
CA ILE A 286 14.83 -21.69 -21.84
C ILE A 286 14.26 -21.60 -20.42
N TYR A 287 15.04 -21.92 -19.38
CA TYR A 287 14.58 -21.80 -17.99
C TYR A 287 14.31 -20.34 -17.59
N SER A 288 15.09 -19.39 -18.08
CA SER A 288 14.87 -17.95 -17.82
C SER A 288 13.56 -17.47 -18.45
N ILE A 289 13.33 -17.81 -19.72
CA ILE A 289 12.06 -17.51 -20.42
C ILE A 289 10.89 -18.20 -19.72
N SER A 290 11.06 -19.46 -19.32
CA SER A 290 10.04 -20.21 -18.59
C SER A 290 9.63 -19.49 -17.31
N ASN A 291 10.58 -19.00 -16.51
CA ASN A 291 10.28 -18.30 -15.26
C ASN A 291 9.50 -16.99 -15.52
N ILE A 292 9.95 -16.18 -16.48
CA ILE A 292 9.28 -14.91 -16.83
C ILE A 292 7.85 -15.17 -17.32
N LEU A 293 7.68 -16.13 -18.24
CA LEU A 293 6.38 -16.44 -18.80
C LEU A 293 5.45 -17.07 -17.74
N SER A 294 6.01 -17.87 -16.82
CA SER A 294 5.25 -18.41 -15.68
C SER A 294 4.76 -17.31 -14.73
N MET A 295 5.55 -16.25 -14.49
CA MET A 295 5.13 -15.09 -13.71
C MET A 295 3.97 -14.35 -14.40
N ILE A 296 4.07 -14.14 -15.72
CA ILE A 296 3.01 -13.51 -16.52
C ILE A 296 1.73 -14.34 -16.48
N VAL A 297 1.82 -15.65 -16.67
CA VAL A 297 0.66 -16.55 -16.63
C VAL A 297 0.03 -16.55 -15.23
N GLY A 298 0.82 -16.58 -14.17
CA GLY A 298 0.33 -16.48 -12.79
C GLY A 298 -0.42 -15.18 -12.50
N LEU A 299 0.11 -14.04 -12.99
CA LEU A 299 -0.57 -12.74 -12.92
C LEU A 299 -1.93 -12.76 -13.63
N VAL A 300 -1.93 -13.18 -14.89
CA VAL A 300 -3.14 -13.22 -15.72
C VAL A 300 -4.19 -14.15 -15.11
N PHE A 301 -3.78 -15.31 -14.59
CA PHE A 301 -4.71 -16.25 -13.97
C PHE A 301 -5.39 -15.68 -12.72
N SER A 302 -4.65 -14.91 -11.91
CA SER A 302 -5.20 -14.25 -10.72
C SER A 302 -6.13 -13.10 -11.08
N LEU A 303 -5.80 -12.32 -12.12
CA LEU A 303 -6.66 -11.25 -12.64
C LEU A 303 -7.96 -11.78 -13.25
N ILE A 304 -7.90 -12.89 -13.99
CA ILE A 304 -9.10 -13.57 -14.51
C ILE A 304 -9.98 -14.03 -13.35
N LEU A 305 -9.39 -14.61 -12.30
CA LEU A 305 -10.15 -14.99 -11.12
C LEU A 305 -10.81 -13.77 -10.46
N ALA A 306 -10.10 -12.66 -10.32
CA ALA A 306 -10.66 -11.42 -9.77
C ALA A 306 -11.88 -10.96 -10.56
N CYS A 307 -11.83 -10.94 -11.90
CA CYS A 307 -13.00 -10.63 -12.74
C CYS A 307 -14.18 -11.59 -12.48
N ILE A 308 -13.92 -12.90 -12.40
CA ILE A 308 -14.97 -13.90 -12.14
C ILE A 308 -15.61 -13.66 -10.76
N VAL A 309 -14.79 -13.45 -9.74
CA VAL A 309 -15.25 -13.19 -8.36
C VAL A 309 -16.06 -11.90 -8.30
N SER A 310 -15.68 -10.85 -9.02
CA SER A 310 -16.46 -9.60 -9.08
C SER A 310 -17.85 -9.76 -9.67
N ILE A 311 -18.04 -10.67 -10.63
CA ILE A 311 -19.34 -10.96 -11.21
C ILE A 311 -20.22 -11.72 -10.20
N ILE A 312 -19.64 -12.66 -9.47
CA ILE A 312 -20.37 -13.50 -8.50
C ILE A 312 -20.70 -12.71 -7.23
N GLN A 313 -19.70 -12.03 -6.66
CA GLN A 313 -19.78 -11.34 -5.38
C GLN A 313 -18.83 -10.14 -5.36
N PRO A 314 -19.34 -8.92 -5.62
CA PRO A 314 -18.55 -7.70 -5.55
C PRO A 314 -17.92 -7.52 -4.17
N VAL A 315 -16.65 -7.14 -4.14
CA VAL A 315 -15.89 -6.88 -2.90
C VAL A 315 -15.96 -8.06 -1.90
N SER A 316 -15.79 -9.28 -2.40
CA SER A 316 -15.94 -10.53 -1.64
C SER A 316 -15.07 -10.60 -0.37
N CYS A 317 -13.92 -9.92 -0.40
CA CYS A 317 -12.97 -9.88 0.71
C CYS A 317 -13.19 -8.67 1.65
N TYR A 318 -14.27 -7.90 1.49
CA TYR A 318 -14.51 -6.66 2.25
C TYR A 318 -14.36 -6.87 3.76
N GLY A 319 -15.09 -7.83 4.34
CA GLY A 319 -15.05 -8.09 5.77
C GLY A 319 -13.83 -8.86 6.25
N ASN A 320 -12.92 -9.28 5.38
CA ASN A 320 -11.71 -10.01 5.78
C ASN A 320 -10.54 -9.82 4.79
N SER A 321 -9.63 -8.91 5.11
CA SER A 321 -8.44 -8.62 4.30
C SER A 321 -7.51 -9.83 4.11
N THR A 322 -7.43 -10.75 5.09
CA THR A 322 -6.55 -11.92 4.97
C THR A 322 -7.05 -12.92 3.93
N LEU A 323 -8.37 -12.97 3.71
CA LEU A 323 -8.96 -13.80 2.67
C LEU A 323 -8.45 -13.39 1.27
N ALA A 324 -8.31 -12.08 1.02
CA ALA A 324 -7.80 -11.56 -0.24
C ALA A 324 -6.38 -12.05 -0.55
N ILE A 325 -5.52 -12.10 0.47
CA ILE A 325 -4.14 -12.57 0.33
C ILE A 325 -4.13 -13.99 -0.25
N PHE A 326 -4.89 -14.92 0.34
CA PHE A 326 -4.89 -16.30 -0.15
C PHE A 326 -5.68 -16.48 -1.45
N LEU A 327 -6.81 -15.79 -1.59
CA LEU A 327 -7.68 -15.90 -2.77
C LEU A 327 -6.93 -15.52 -4.05
N PHE A 328 -6.10 -14.48 -4.01
CA PHE A 328 -5.38 -14.00 -5.19
C PHE A 328 -3.93 -14.52 -5.30
N SER A 329 -3.25 -14.85 -4.20
CA SER A 329 -1.89 -15.42 -4.30
C SER A 329 -1.89 -16.88 -4.79
N LEU A 330 -2.82 -17.73 -4.33
CA LEU A 330 -2.83 -19.16 -4.69
C LEU A 330 -2.97 -19.42 -6.20
N PRO A 331 -3.88 -18.77 -6.94
CA PRO A 331 -3.94 -18.87 -8.41
C PRO A 331 -2.61 -18.51 -9.06
N CYS A 332 -1.95 -17.44 -8.59
CA CYS A 332 -0.64 -17.04 -9.11
C CYS A 332 0.38 -18.18 -8.97
N LEU A 333 0.46 -18.79 -7.78
CA LEU A 333 1.35 -19.92 -7.51
C LEU A 333 1.00 -21.16 -8.38
N ILE A 334 -0.30 -21.45 -8.53
CA ILE A 334 -0.79 -22.58 -9.35
C ILE A 334 -0.41 -22.38 -10.81
N GLY A 335 -0.72 -21.21 -11.39
CA GLY A 335 -0.39 -20.86 -12.77
C GLY A 335 1.11 -20.97 -13.04
N PHE A 336 1.93 -20.49 -12.10
CA PHE A 336 3.37 -20.62 -12.17
C PHE A 336 3.84 -22.08 -12.20
N ILE A 337 3.38 -22.91 -11.27
CA ILE A 337 3.79 -24.32 -11.17
C ILE A 337 3.38 -25.12 -12.41
N ILE A 338 2.15 -24.93 -12.90
CA ILE A 338 1.64 -25.59 -14.10
C ILE A 338 2.54 -25.25 -15.30
N PHE A 339 2.77 -23.96 -15.52
CA PHE A 339 3.49 -23.50 -16.70
C PHE A 339 4.96 -23.92 -16.67
N ARG A 340 5.59 -23.88 -15.49
CA ARG A 340 6.94 -24.38 -15.27
C ARG A 340 7.07 -25.87 -15.52
N TYR A 341 6.11 -26.67 -15.03
CA TYR A 341 6.09 -28.12 -15.28
C TYR A 341 5.98 -28.44 -16.78
N LEU A 342 5.11 -27.72 -17.50
CA LEU A 342 4.98 -27.86 -18.96
C LEU A 342 6.28 -27.51 -19.69
N PHE A 343 6.99 -26.47 -19.23
CA PHE A 343 8.28 -26.08 -19.80
C PHE A 343 9.39 -27.09 -19.51
N ASP A 344 9.42 -27.72 -18.34
CA ASP A 344 10.40 -28.80 -18.06
C ASP A 344 10.18 -30.00 -18.98
N LEU A 345 8.91 -30.37 -19.22
CA LEU A 345 8.56 -31.41 -20.20
C LEU A 345 8.98 -31.04 -21.62
N LEU A 346 8.75 -29.79 -22.03
CA LEU A 346 9.12 -29.27 -23.34
C LEU A 346 10.65 -29.25 -23.52
N HIS A 347 11.39 -28.78 -22.51
CA HIS A 347 12.84 -28.75 -22.52
C HIS A 347 13.43 -30.16 -22.68
N ARG A 348 12.95 -31.13 -21.90
CA ARG A 348 13.37 -32.54 -22.03
C ARG A 348 13.04 -33.13 -23.39
N ARG A 349 11.88 -32.79 -23.98
CA ARG A 349 11.52 -33.22 -25.35
C ARG A 349 12.49 -32.65 -26.39
N ILE A 350 12.88 -31.38 -26.27
CA ILE A 350 13.85 -30.75 -27.16
C ILE A 350 15.21 -31.44 -27.05
N LEU A 351 15.70 -31.68 -25.84
CA LEU A 351 16.97 -32.38 -25.60
C LEU A 351 16.98 -33.80 -26.16
N ARG A 352 15.86 -34.54 -26.10
CA ARG A 352 15.76 -35.87 -26.71
C ARG A 352 15.88 -35.82 -28.23
N LYS A 353 15.30 -34.81 -28.88
CA LYS A 353 15.39 -34.64 -30.34
C LYS A 353 16.77 -34.20 -30.82
N SER A 354 17.49 -33.41 -30.01
CA SER A 354 18.82 -32.90 -30.37
C SER A 354 19.97 -33.82 -29.98
N SER A 355 19.71 -34.89 -29.21
CA SER A 355 20.73 -35.85 -28.78
C SER A 355 21.28 -36.64 -29.97
N GLN A 356 22.62 -36.74 -30.05
CA GLN A 356 23.33 -37.51 -31.07
C GLN A 356 23.14 -39.03 -30.93
N TYR A 357 22.68 -39.47 -29.76
CA TYR A 357 22.47 -40.88 -29.41
C TYR A 357 21.02 -41.07 -28.95
N SER A 358 20.12 -41.41 -29.86
CA SER A 358 18.71 -41.68 -29.60
C SER A 358 18.49 -43.13 -29.14
N ASN A 359 19.05 -43.52 -28.00
CA ASN A 359 18.81 -44.84 -27.39
C ASN A 359 17.84 -44.73 -26.19
N GLU A 360 17.06 -45.78 -25.95
CA GLU A 360 16.14 -45.90 -24.80
C GLU A 360 16.85 -45.66 -23.45
N TYR A 361 18.11 -46.07 -23.34
CA TYR A 361 18.98 -45.85 -22.19
C TYR A 361 19.19 -44.34 -21.88
N ASN A 362 19.40 -43.51 -22.91
CA ASN A 362 19.57 -42.07 -22.75
C ASN A 362 18.27 -41.38 -22.32
N ASN A 363 17.12 -41.86 -22.78
CA ASN A 363 15.82 -41.32 -22.38
C ASN A 363 15.51 -41.57 -20.90
N LYS A 364 15.88 -42.74 -20.37
CA LYS A 364 15.72 -43.07 -18.94
C LYS A 364 16.64 -42.19 -18.07
N HIS A 365 17.89 -41.99 -18.51
CA HIS A 365 18.84 -41.10 -17.83
C HIS A 365 18.38 -39.65 -17.83
N LEU A 366 17.93 -39.12 -18.98
CA LEU A 366 17.42 -37.75 -19.12
C LEU A 366 16.23 -37.46 -18.21
N ASN A 367 15.42 -38.46 -17.84
CA ASN A 367 14.30 -38.28 -16.91
C ASN A 367 14.72 -38.21 -15.44
N GLY A 368 15.86 -38.82 -15.09
CA GLY A 368 16.39 -38.81 -13.73
C GLY A 368 17.20 -37.57 -13.37
N ILE A 369 17.49 -36.70 -14.35
CA ILE A 369 18.41 -35.58 -14.14
C ILE A 369 17.66 -34.30 -13.79
N HIS A 370 18.23 -33.58 -12.83
CA HIS A 370 17.80 -32.26 -12.38
C HIS A 370 18.79 -31.20 -12.88
N PHE A 371 18.27 -30.18 -13.57
CA PHE A 371 19.04 -29.06 -14.10
C PHE A 371 19.20 -27.96 -13.03
N ASP A 372 19.66 -28.34 -11.83
CA ASP A 372 19.68 -27.46 -10.66
C ASP A 372 20.55 -26.21 -10.91
N PHE A 373 21.67 -26.37 -11.61
CA PHE A 373 22.56 -25.25 -11.95
C PHE A 373 21.89 -24.26 -12.91
N GLU A 374 21.34 -24.74 -14.02
CA GLU A 374 20.67 -23.90 -15.03
C GLU A 374 19.46 -23.18 -14.42
N GLN A 375 18.74 -23.86 -13.53
CA GLN A 375 17.61 -23.29 -12.78
C GLN A 375 18.08 -22.21 -11.81
N ASN A 376 19.15 -22.44 -11.03
CA ASN A 376 19.71 -21.45 -10.10
C ASN A 376 20.16 -20.18 -10.85
N ILE A 377 20.85 -20.31 -11.98
CA ILE A 377 21.22 -19.15 -12.81
C ILE A 377 19.98 -18.47 -13.39
N SER A 378 18.98 -19.22 -13.86
CA SER A 378 17.75 -18.64 -14.41
C SER A 378 17.00 -17.78 -13.39
N ILE A 379 17.03 -18.15 -12.10
CA ILE A 379 16.45 -17.35 -11.00
C ILE A 379 17.23 -16.04 -10.83
N LEU A 380 18.56 -16.10 -10.81
CA LEU A 380 19.41 -14.92 -10.71
C LEU A 380 19.23 -13.96 -11.89
N ILE A 381 18.99 -14.49 -13.10
CA ILE A 381 18.66 -13.70 -14.29
C ILE A 381 17.32 -12.96 -14.10
N VAL A 382 16.28 -13.64 -13.59
CA VAL A 382 14.99 -13.00 -13.30
C VAL A 382 15.14 -11.86 -12.28
N TYR A 383 15.87 -12.08 -11.18
CA TYR A 383 16.14 -11.01 -10.21
C TYR A 383 16.97 -9.88 -10.81
N SER A 384 17.93 -10.19 -11.68
CA SER A 384 18.69 -9.17 -12.40
C SER A 384 17.79 -8.30 -13.28
N LEU A 385 16.80 -8.89 -13.96
CA LEU A 385 15.81 -8.15 -14.73
C LEU A 385 14.91 -7.28 -13.85
N LEU A 386 14.42 -7.82 -12.71
CA LEU A 386 13.64 -7.05 -11.74
C LEU A 386 14.43 -5.86 -11.18
N MET A 387 15.72 -6.07 -10.87
CA MET A 387 16.62 -4.99 -10.44
C MET A 387 16.86 -3.98 -11.55
N ILE A 388 17.02 -4.40 -12.81
CA ILE A 388 17.14 -3.46 -13.94
C ILE A 388 15.88 -2.61 -14.09
N ILE A 389 14.69 -3.20 -13.96
CA ILE A 389 13.41 -2.46 -13.97
C ILE A 389 13.38 -1.46 -12.81
N SER A 390 13.77 -1.87 -11.60
CA SER A 390 13.85 -1.00 -10.43
C SER A 390 14.81 0.19 -10.67
N ILE A 391 16.02 -0.06 -11.17
CA ILE A 391 17.02 0.97 -11.48
C ILE A 391 16.49 1.93 -12.55
N TYR A 392 15.86 1.44 -13.62
CA TYR A 392 15.35 2.28 -14.70
C TYR A 392 14.13 3.12 -14.28
N SER A 393 13.28 2.58 -13.41
CA SER A 393 12.12 3.30 -12.88
C SER A 393 12.48 4.52 -12.02
N ASN A 394 13.69 4.51 -11.44
CA ASN A 394 14.19 5.52 -10.52
C ASN A 394 13.18 5.91 -9.41
N SER A 395 12.43 4.92 -8.89
CA SER A 395 11.36 5.12 -7.92
C SER A 395 11.63 4.35 -6.62
N GLN A 396 11.30 4.96 -5.48
CA GLN A 396 11.40 4.36 -4.15
C GLN A 396 10.44 3.16 -3.98
N PHE A 397 9.37 3.05 -4.76
CA PHE A 397 8.36 1.98 -4.61
C PHE A 397 8.90 0.59 -4.93
N PHE A 398 9.94 0.50 -5.75
CA PHE A 398 10.57 -0.77 -6.09
C PHE A 398 11.57 -1.25 -5.03
N TYR A 399 11.60 -0.67 -3.81
CA TYR A 399 12.52 -1.11 -2.76
C TYR A 399 12.34 -2.58 -2.36
N ILE A 400 11.12 -3.14 -2.50
CA ILE A 400 10.85 -4.57 -2.26
C ILE A 400 11.75 -5.46 -3.14
N THR A 401 12.07 -5.01 -4.36
CA THR A 401 13.01 -5.70 -5.24
C THR A 401 14.39 -5.82 -4.60
N LEU A 402 14.89 -4.74 -3.96
CA LEU A 402 16.17 -4.79 -3.25
C LEU A 402 16.08 -5.69 -2.02
N VAL A 403 15.02 -5.55 -1.22
CA VAL A 403 14.79 -6.36 -0.01
C VAL A 403 14.84 -7.85 -0.34
N TRP A 404 14.19 -8.30 -1.41
CA TRP A 404 14.31 -9.69 -1.84
C TRP A 404 15.69 -10.03 -2.42
N SER A 405 16.25 -9.16 -3.25
CA SER A 405 17.52 -9.43 -3.95
C SER A 405 18.71 -9.60 -3.00
N ILE A 406 18.78 -8.84 -1.91
CA ILE A 406 19.87 -8.95 -0.92
C ILE A 406 19.88 -10.31 -0.21
N PHE A 407 18.72 -10.94 -0.05
CA PHE A 407 18.62 -12.25 0.61
C PHE A 407 18.75 -13.40 -0.39
N ILE A 408 18.07 -13.31 -1.54
CA ILE A 408 18.03 -14.39 -2.52
C ILE A 408 19.32 -14.45 -3.35
N CYS A 409 19.80 -13.34 -3.90
CA CYS A 409 20.91 -13.38 -4.85
C CYS A 409 22.21 -13.91 -4.21
N PRO A 410 22.68 -13.42 -3.05
CA PRO A 410 23.87 -13.96 -2.40
C PRO A 410 23.73 -15.44 -2.05
N LEU A 411 22.56 -15.88 -1.58
CA LEU A 411 22.31 -17.29 -1.29
C LEU A 411 22.51 -18.16 -2.52
N TYR A 412 21.89 -17.80 -3.65
CA TYR A 412 22.00 -18.60 -4.87
C TYR A 412 23.43 -18.57 -5.44
N LEU A 413 24.15 -17.46 -5.29
CA LEU A 413 25.58 -17.41 -5.62
C LEU A 413 26.41 -18.35 -4.75
N ILE A 414 26.17 -18.36 -3.43
CA ILE A 414 26.83 -19.30 -2.50
C ILE A 414 26.50 -20.74 -2.87
N LEU A 415 25.23 -21.05 -3.16
CA LEU A 415 24.82 -22.40 -3.56
C LEU A 415 25.54 -22.85 -4.84
N ILE A 416 25.66 -21.97 -5.84
CA ILE A 416 26.41 -22.25 -7.07
C ILE A 416 27.89 -22.53 -6.78
N ILE A 417 28.51 -21.78 -5.86
CA ILE A 417 29.91 -21.96 -5.46
C ILE A 417 30.10 -23.24 -4.65
N VAL A 418 29.19 -23.56 -3.73
CA VAL A 418 29.27 -24.79 -2.92
C VAL A 418 29.05 -26.02 -3.81
N GLU A 419 28.05 -26.00 -4.69
CA GLU A 419 27.81 -27.05 -5.68
C GLU A 419 29.05 -27.25 -6.57
N PHE A 420 29.75 -26.17 -6.95
CA PHE A 420 31.02 -26.27 -7.67
C PHE A 420 32.11 -26.99 -6.89
N ILE A 421 32.36 -26.58 -5.65
CA ILE A 421 33.46 -27.12 -4.82
C ILE A 421 33.22 -28.60 -4.52
N LEU A 422 31.99 -28.98 -4.20
CA LEU A 422 31.63 -30.38 -3.93
C LEU A 422 31.81 -31.25 -5.16
N HIS A 423 31.36 -30.77 -6.33
CA HIS A 423 31.56 -31.45 -7.61
C HIS A 423 33.04 -31.60 -7.95
N TRP A 424 33.84 -30.53 -7.80
CA TRP A 424 35.29 -30.57 -8.06
C TRP A 424 36.01 -31.60 -7.18
N LYS A 425 35.59 -31.73 -5.92
CA LYS A 425 36.14 -32.71 -4.96
C LYS A 425 35.54 -34.12 -5.10
N GLN A 426 34.63 -34.35 -6.06
CA GLN A 426 33.92 -35.62 -6.26
C GLN A 426 33.16 -36.11 -5.01
N ILE A 427 32.67 -35.18 -4.17
CA ILE A 427 31.90 -35.51 -2.96
C ILE A 427 30.41 -35.55 -3.33
N PHE A 428 29.89 -36.75 -3.55
CA PHE A 428 28.49 -36.99 -3.89
C PHE A 428 27.62 -37.21 -2.66
N GLU A 429 27.37 -36.15 -1.87
CA GLU A 429 26.36 -36.22 -0.82
C GLU A 429 24.97 -35.85 -1.32
N LYS A 430 23.97 -36.66 -0.93
CA LYS A 430 22.56 -36.49 -1.27
C LYS A 430 21.96 -35.39 -0.37
N ASN A 431 22.30 -34.13 -0.66
CA ASN A 431 22.00 -33.00 0.22
C ASN A 431 20.51 -32.62 0.22
N SER A 432 19.74 -33.25 1.13
CA SER A 432 18.37 -32.85 1.47
C SER A 432 18.29 -31.42 2.05
N HIS A 433 19.37 -30.93 2.65
CA HIS A 433 19.47 -29.61 3.28
C HIS A 433 19.45 -28.42 2.31
N GLN A 434 19.76 -28.63 1.02
CA GLN A 434 19.76 -27.56 0.00
C GLN A 434 18.36 -27.00 -0.28
N LEU A 435 17.28 -27.71 0.09
CA LEU A 435 15.91 -27.23 -0.06
C LEU A 435 15.50 -26.26 1.07
N TYR A 436 15.97 -26.50 2.30
CA TYR A 436 15.50 -25.77 3.49
C TYR A 436 16.18 -24.42 3.67
N LEU A 437 17.42 -24.27 3.20
CA LEU A 437 18.17 -23.02 3.37
C LEU A 437 17.55 -21.82 2.62
N PRO A 438 17.11 -21.94 1.35
CA PRO A 438 16.33 -20.89 0.70
C PRO A 438 15.03 -20.55 1.43
N LEU A 439 14.28 -21.57 1.89
CA LEU A 439 13.05 -21.35 2.65
C LEU A 439 13.29 -20.51 3.91
N LEU A 440 14.36 -20.82 4.66
CA LEU A 440 14.71 -20.10 5.89
C LEU A 440 15.15 -18.66 5.62
N ILE A 441 16.01 -18.44 4.62
CA ILE A 441 16.53 -17.11 4.30
C ILE A 441 15.44 -16.21 3.70
N SER A 442 14.50 -16.78 2.94
CA SER A 442 13.36 -16.06 2.42
C SER A 442 12.34 -15.66 3.48
N PHE A 443 12.41 -16.19 4.70
CA PHE A 443 11.44 -15.92 5.74
C PHE A 443 11.36 -14.43 6.10
N PHE A 444 12.51 -13.76 6.19
CA PHE A 444 12.57 -12.34 6.50
C PHE A 444 11.92 -11.45 5.42
N PRO A 445 12.35 -11.48 4.14
CA PRO A 445 11.71 -10.68 3.10
C PRO A 445 10.24 -11.08 2.88
N LEU A 446 9.87 -12.34 3.15
CA LEU A 446 8.48 -12.81 3.11
C LEU A 446 7.63 -12.16 4.20
N ILE A 447 8.07 -12.14 5.46
CA ILE A 447 7.33 -11.47 6.55
C ILE A 447 7.16 -10.00 6.23
N HIS A 448 8.23 -9.32 5.82
CA HIS A 448 8.18 -7.90 5.45
C HIS A 448 7.14 -7.65 4.34
N THR A 449 7.13 -8.52 3.32
CA THR A 449 6.18 -8.44 2.20
C THR A 449 4.74 -8.69 2.64
N ILE A 450 4.50 -9.68 3.51
CA ILE A 450 3.15 -9.99 4.02
C ILE A 450 2.64 -8.84 4.89
N GLU A 451 3.50 -8.26 5.73
CA GLU A 451 3.17 -7.15 6.60
C GLU A 451 2.73 -5.93 5.77
N ILE A 452 3.52 -5.50 4.78
CA ILE A 452 3.19 -4.33 3.97
C ILE A 452 1.95 -4.57 3.10
N VAL A 453 1.79 -5.76 2.53
CA VAL A 453 0.58 -6.13 1.77
C VAL A 453 -0.64 -6.08 2.68
N ASN A 454 -0.57 -6.69 3.87
CA ASN A 454 -1.67 -6.67 4.81
C ASN A 454 -1.99 -5.23 5.28
N ARG A 455 -0.98 -4.40 5.52
CA ARG A 455 -1.14 -2.99 5.88
C ARG A 455 -1.90 -2.22 4.79
N ILE A 456 -1.43 -2.29 3.54
CA ILE A 456 -2.09 -1.63 2.39
C ILE A 456 -3.51 -2.15 2.21
N LEU A 457 -3.75 -3.46 2.30
CA LEU A 457 -5.09 -4.04 2.17
C LEU A 457 -6.04 -3.55 3.26
N ARG A 458 -5.57 -3.40 4.51
CA ARG A 458 -6.38 -2.92 5.62
C ARG A 458 -6.72 -1.43 5.56
N ILE A 459 -5.97 -0.66 4.77
CA ILE A 459 -6.29 0.73 4.47
C ILE A 459 -7.23 0.78 3.24
N TYR A 460 -6.87 0.06 2.19
CA TYR A 460 -7.56 0.14 0.90
C TYR A 460 -8.95 -0.52 0.91
N ILE A 461 -9.09 -1.74 1.45
CA ILE A 461 -10.35 -2.50 1.39
C ILE A 461 -11.53 -1.74 2.01
N PRO A 462 -11.43 -1.16 3.23
CA PRO A 462 -12.51 -0.36 3.80
C PRO A 462 -12.87 0.85 2.92
N MET A 463 -11.87 1.43 2.24
CA MET A 463 -12.04 2.61 1.39
C MET A 463 -12.63 2.30 0.02
N VAL A 464 -12.69 1.04 -0.44
CA VAL A 464 -13.27 0.70 -1.76
C VAL A 464 -14.72 1.15 -1.90
N THR A 465 -15.55 0.99 -0.86
CA THR A 465 -16.98 1.33 -0.94
C THR A 465 -17.25 2.84 -0.82
N PRO A 466 -16.59 3.61 0.07
CA PRO A 466 -16.73 5.08 0.10
C PRO A 466 -16.14 5.79 -1.13
N SER A 467 -15.05 5.26 -1.72
CA SER A 467 -14.30 5.92 -2.80
C SER A 467 -15.09 6.13 -4.10
N PHE A 468 -16.15 5.36 -4.31
CA PHE A 468 -16.97 5.40 -5.53
C PHE A 468 -17.82 6.68 -5.66
N SER A 469 -17.90 7.51 -4.61
CA SER A 469 -18.53 8.83 -4.66
C SER A 469 -17.84 9.81 -5.62
N SER A 470 -16.56 9.58 -5.94
CA SER A 470 -15.73 10.45 -6.79
C SER A 470 -15.80 10.13 -8.31
N GLY A 471 -16.56 9.12 -8.73
CA GLY A 471 -16.76 8.80 -10.15
C GLY A 471 -15.71 7.87 -10.78
N SER A 472 -14.80 7.29 -10.00
CA SER A 472 -13.85 6.30 -10.49
C SER A 472 -14.51 4.95 -10.78
N THR A 473 -14.33 4.40 -11.99
CA THR A 473 -14.99 3.18 -12.49
C THR A 473 -14.23 1.87 -12.21
N TYR A 474 -13.27 1.87 -11.27
CA TYR A 474 -12.38 0.72 -11.08
C TYR A 474 -12.99 -0.37 -10.20
N ASP A 475 -12.82 -1.63 -10.61
CA ASP A 475 -13.24 -2.79 -9.84
C ASP A 475 -12.29 -3.03 -8.65
N GLY A 476 -12.82 -2.89 -7.44
CA GLY A 476 -12.12 -3.08 -6.18
C GLY A 476 -11.40 -4.44 -6.08
N ASN A 477 -12.00 -5.54 -6.57
CA ASN A 477 -11.33 -6.85 -6.52
C ASN A 477 -10.10 -6.90 -7.43
N LEU A 478 -10.10 -6.19 -8.57
CA LEU A 478 -8.94 -6.11 -9.47
C LEU A 478 -7.79 -5.33 -8.83
N ILE A 479 -8.10 -4.25 -8.12
CA ILE A 479 -7.07 -3.47 -7.41
C ILE A 479 -6.51 -4.28 -6.24
N ILE A 480 -7.38 -4.87 -5.42
CA ILE A 480 -6.99 -5.77 -4.32
C ILE A 480 -6.10 -6.91 -4.85
N CYS A 481 -6.50 -7.54 -5.96
CA CYS A 481 -5.71 -8.58 -6.62
C CYS A 481 -4.34 -8.07 -7.04
N SER A 482 -4.25 -6.86 -7.61
CA SER A 482 -2.97 -6.28 -8.06
C SER A 482 -2.00 -6.05 -6.88
N VAL A 483 -2.51 -5.54 -5.75
CA VAL A 483 -1.74 -5.33 -4.51
C VAL A 483 -1.19 -6.66 -3.95
N VAL A 484 -1.95 -7.76 -4.07
CA VAL A 484 -1.54 -9.09 -3.57
C VAL A 484 -0.59 -9.81 -4.52
N VAL A 485 -0.87 -9.79 -5.81
CA VAL A 485 -0.21 -10.67 -6.77
C VAL A 485 1.18 -10.16 -7.13
N ILE A 486 1.38 -8.84 -7.25
CA ILE A 486 2.71 -8.27 -7.58
C ILE A 486 3.78 -8.72 -6.57
N PRO A 487 3.56 -8.64 -5.24
CA PRO A 487 4.56 -9.12 -4.29
C PRO A 487 4.66 -10.64 -4.20
N THR A 488 3.59 -11.37 -4.54
CA THR A 488 3.60 -12.85 -4.63
C THR A 488 4.63 -13.34 -5.65
N LEU A 489 4.94 -12.54 -6.68
CA LEU A 489 5.93 -12.90 -7.70
C LEU A 489 7.33 -13.16 -7.15
N PHE A 490 7.71 -12.51 -6.05
CA PHE A 490 9.03 -12.68 -5.45
C PHE A 490 9.16 -14.02 -4.70
N ILE A 491 8.04 -14.54 -4.17
CA ILE A 491 7.97 -15.80 -3.39
C ILE A 491 8.17 -17.02 -4.32
N LEU A 492 7.88 -16.87 -5.61
CA LEU A 492 7.89 -17.95 -6.60
C LEU A 492 9.24 -18.66 -6.77
N THR A 493 10.34 -17.99 -6.43
CA THR A 493 11.70 -18.50 -6.59
C THR A 493 12.02 -19.65 -5.61
N ILE A 494 11.33 -19.68 -4.48
CA ILE A 494 11.42 -20.74 -3.46
C ILE A 494 10.77 -22.04 -3.95
N LEU A 495 9.64 -21.93 -4.66
CA LEU A 495 8.88 -23.07 -5.17
C LEU A 495 9.62 -23.83 -6.27
N GLN A 496 10.75 -23.29 -6.75
CA GLN A 496 11.44 -23.84 -7.88
C GLN A 496 12.15 -25.18 -7.59
N ARG A 497 12.58 -25.42 -6.35
CA ARG A 497 13.36 -26.63 -6.00
C ARG A 497 12.51 -27.84 -5.62
N THR A 498 11.18 -27.74 -5.67
CA THR A 498 10.31 -28.85 -5.25
C THR A 498 10.38 -30.01 -6.23
N LYS A 499 10.96 -31.13 -5.83
CA LYS A 499 10.99 -32.36 -6.65
C LYS A 499 9.61 -33.04 -6.81
N GLN A 500 8.62 -32.60 -6.03
CA GLN A 500 7.28 -33.20 -5.96
C GLN A 500 6.20 -32.24 -6.52
N PHE A 501 6.41 -31.72 -7.73
CA PHE A 501 5.51 -30.72 -8.36
C PHE A 501 4.04 -31.13 -8.34
N ILE A 502 3.72 -32.38 -8.67
CA ILE A 502 2.33 -32.86 -8.72
C ILE A 502 1.68 -32.82 -7.33
N ARG A 503 2.39 -33.25 -6.28
CA ARG A 503 1.86 -33.23 -4.91
C ARG A 503 1.63 -31.81 -4.41
N LEU A 504 2.59 -30.92 -4.68
CA LEU A 504 2.46 -29.50 -4.35
C LEU A 504 1.28 -28.86 -5.08
N LEU A 505 1.14 -29.12 -6.38
CA LEU A 505 0.05 -28.61 -7.21
C LEU A 505 -1.32 -29.08 -6.69
N ILE A 506 -1.46 -30.38 -6.39
CA ILE A 506 -2.70 -30.93 -5.81
C ILE A 506 -3.01 -30.25 -4.48
N THR A 507 -2.01 -30.08 -3.61
CA THR A 507 -2.19 -29.43 -2.30
C THR A 507 -2.66 -27.99 -2.46
N LEU A 508 -2.03 -27.21 -3.33
CA LEU A 508 -2.42 -25.83 -3.60
C LEU A 508 -3.81 -25.72 -4.23
N LEU A 509 -4.16 -26.63 -5.14
CA LEU A 509 -5.51 -26.69 -5.74
C LEU A 509 -6.57 -26.99 -4.69
N ILE A 510 -6.34 -27.95 -3.80
CA ILE A 510 -7.28 -28.28 -2.71
C ILE A 510 -7.50 -27.05 -1.82
N ILE A 511 -6.41 -26.40 -1.37
CA ILE A 511 -6.49 -25.20 -0.53
C ILE A 511 -7.22 -24.06 -1.27
N PHE A 512 -6.90 -23.86 -2.56
CA PHE A 512 -7.54 -22.86 -3.40
C PHE A 512 -9.06 -23.09 -3.52
N PHE A 513 -9.50 -24.31 -3.81
CA PHE A 513 -10.93 -24.60 -3.93
C PHE A 513 -11.67 -24.43 -2.59
N ILE A 514 -11.04 -24.80 -1.47
CA ILE A 514 -11.62 -24.54 -0.13
C ILE A 514 -11.83 -23.03 0.07
N ILE A 515 -10.82 -22.21 -0.24
CA ILE A 515 -10.90 -20.75 -0.09
C ILE A 515 -11.93 -20.14 -1.04
N LEU A 516 -12.00 -20.63 -2.28
CA LEU A 516 -12.98 -20.17 -3.26
C LEU A 516 -14.42 -20.48 -2.79
N ILE A 517 -14.66 -21.67 -2.25
CA ILE A 517 -15.96 -22.06 -1.68
C ILE A 517 -16.31 -21.16 -0.48
N VAL A 518 -15.36 -20.93 0.43
CA VAL A 518 -15.55 -20.02 1.57
C VAL A 518 -15.88 -18.62 1.07
N CYS A 519 -15.19 -18.14 0.04
CA CYS A 519 -15.42 -16.83 -0.57
C CYS A 519 -16.85 -16.71 -1.12
N CYS A 520 -17.36 -17.74 -1.81
CA CYS A 520 -18.69 -17.70 -2.43
C CYS A 520 -19.85 -17.86 -1.42
N ILE A 521 -19.63 -18.53 -0.28
CA ILE A 521 -20.67 -18.78 0.73
C ILE A 521 -20.74 -17.64 1.74
N ARG A 522 -19.59 -17.08 2.10
CA ARG A 522 -19.49 -16.08 3.16
C ARG A 522 -20.08 -14.75 2.71
N GLN A 523 -20.90 -14.14 3.56
CA GLN A 523 -21.33 -12.75 3.33
C GLN A 523 -20.13 -11.79 3.43
N PRO A 524 -20.00 -10.82 2.49
CA PRO A 524 -18.82 -9.96 2.46
C PRO A 524 -18.83 -8.97 3.64
N PHE A 525 -20.03 -8.58 4.09
CA PHE A 525 -20.25 -7.61 5.15
C PHE A 525 -20.56 -8.30 6.49
N THR A 526 -20.21 -7.64 7.59
CA THR A 526 -20.53 -8.08 8.95
C THR A 526 -21.06 -6.89 9.75
N LYS A 527 -21.61 -7.14 10.94
CA LYS A 527 -22.10 -6.06 11.81
C LYS A 527 -21.03 -4.99 12.11
N ASN A 528 -19.78 -5.41 12.28
CA ASN A 528 -18.66 -4.51 12.61
C ASN A 528 -17.97 -3.94 11.37
N ARG A 529 -18.28 -4.49 10.19
CA ARG A 529 -17.75 -4.06 8.87
C ARG A 529 -18.92 -3.98 7.91
N PRO A 530 -19.85 -3.03 8.14
CA PRO A 530 -21.07 -2.93 7.37
C PRO A 530 -20.75 -2.43 5.96
N ASN A 531 -21.65 -2.70 5.02
CA ASN A 531 -21.61 -2.00 3.74
C ASN A 531 -21.96 -0.52 3.95
N THR A 532 -21.32 0.36 3.19
CA THR A 532 -21.65 1.79 3.16
C THR A 532 -22.37 2.15 1.86
N PHE A 533 -23.26 3.13 1.96
CA PHE A 533 -23.90 3.74 0.80
C PHE A 533 -23.70 5.24 0.90
N TYR A 534 -23.59 5.90 -0.24
CA TYR A 534 -23.44 7.35 -0.30
C TYR A 534 -24.81 7.97 -0.53
N ALA A 535 -25.21 8.87 0.36
CA ALA A 535 -26.41 9.67 0.20
C ALA A 535 -26.00 11.13 0.05
N LYS A 536 -26.40 11.76 -1.06
CA LYS A 536 -26.16 13.17 -1.33
C LYS A 536 -27.48 13.88 -1.39
N HIS A 537 -27.67 14.83 -0.48
CA HIS A 537 -28.80 15.73 -0.53
C HIS A 537 -28.39 17.04 -1.24
N ILE A 538 -29.08 17.38 -2.33
CA ILE A 538 -28.87 18.60 -3.09
C ILE A 538 -30.13 19.45 -2.94
N SER A 539 -30.01 20.63 -2.35
CA SER A 539 -31.08 21.63 -2.33
C SER A 539 -30.67 22.85 -3.15
N LYS A 540 -31.49 23.19 -4.14
CA LYS A 540 -31.38 24.41 -4.94
C LYS A 540 -32.54 25.34 -4.57
N SER A 541 -32.21 26.44 -3.91
CA SER A 541 -33.14 27.53 -3.63
C SER A 541 -32.85 28.70 -4.57
N VAL A 542 -33.87 29.14 -5.30
CA VAL A 542 -33.82 30.32 -6.16
C VAL A 542 -34.53 31.44 -5.43
N TYR A 543 -33.84 32.57 -5.22
CA TYR A 543 -34.41 33.75 -4.59
C TYR A 543 -34.58 34.87 -5.62
N ASN A 544 -35.66 35.62 -5.52
CA ASN A 544 -35.84 36.90 -6.19
C ASN A 544 -35.34 38.01 -5.25
N ALA A 545 -34.57 38.96 -5.77
CA ALA A 545 -34.04 40.08 -5.00
C ALA A 545 -34.50 41.40 -5.62
N GLU A 546 -35.37 42.11 -4.90
CA GLU A 546 -35.88 43.41 -5.33
C GLU A 546 -35.16 44.53 -4.59
N THR A 547 -34.61 45.49 -5.34
CA THR A 547 -33.96 46.68 -4.78
C THR A 547 -35.00 47.63 -4.18
N LEU A 548 -34.87 47.90 -2.89
CA LEU A 548 -35.64 48.93 -2.19
C LEU A 548 -34.95 50.30 -2.34
N MET A 549 -35.73 51.38 -2.22
CA MET A 549 -35.28 52.77 -2.37
C MET A 549 -34.12 53.17 -1.43
N ASN A 550 -33.87 52.40 -0.37
CA ASN A 550 -32.84 52.68 0.65
C ASN A 550 -31.54 51.85 0.48
N ASN A 551 -31.20 51.38 -0.74
CA ASN A 551 -30.08 50.45 -0.99
C ASN A 551 -30.16 49.12 -0.21
N SER A 552 -31.36 48.74 0.25
CA SER A 552 -31.65 47.44 0.83
C SER A 552 -32.25 46.52 -0.23
N PHE A 553 -32.07 45.21 -0.05
CA PHE A 553 -32.68 44.21 -0.93
C PHE A 553 -33.80 43.50 -0.16
N ASN A 554 -34.98 43.39 -0.78
CA ASN A 554 -36.00 42.46 -0.34
C ASN A 554 -35.77 41.13 -1.07
N VAL A 555 -35.44 40.09 -0.32
CA VAL A 555 -35.14 38.76 -0.88
C VAL A 555 -36.30 37.82 -0.57
N SER A 556 -36.99 37.34 -1.61
CA SER A 556 -38.10 36.38 -1.49
C SER A 556 -37.73 35.05 -2.18
N LEU A 557 -38.11 33.93 -1.58
CA LEU A 557 -37.87 32.61 -2.17
C LEU A 557 -38.81 32.39 -3.37
N MET A 558 -38.26 32.15 -4.55
CA MET A 558 -39.01 31.93 -5.80
C MET A 558 -39.32 30.46 -6.04
N SER A 559 -38.34 29.60 -5.83
CA SER A 559 -38.52 28.15 -5.91
C SER A 559 -37.46 27.43 -5.09
N GLN A 560 -37.84 26.25 -4.60
CA GLN A 560 -36.92 25.35 -3.93
C GLN A 560 -37.12 23.96 -4.50
N GLN A 561 -36.03 23.37 -4.96
CA GLN A 561 -35.98 21.99 -5.41
C GLN A 561 -34.96 21.26 -4.57
N SER A 562 -35.33 20.14 -3.98
CA SER A 562 -34.39 19.25 -3.29
C SER A 562 -34.46 17.84 -3.82
N SER A 563 -33.31 17.20 -3.91
CA SER A 563 -33.24 15.78 -4.24
C SER A 563 -32.22 15.08 -3.35
N ILE A 564 -32.51 13.83 -3.00
CA ILE A 564 -31.60 12.93 -2.31
C ILE A 564 -31.18 11.87 -3.33
N THR A 565 -29.90 11.81 -3.67
CA THR A 565 -29.36 10.76 -4.53
C THR A 565 -28.59 9.76 -3.67
N VAL A 566 -28.99 8.50 -3.73
CA VAL A 566 -28.40 7.40 -2.97
C VAL A 566 -27.73 6.44 -3.94
N ASN A 567 -26.43 6.20 -3.73
CA ASN A 567 -25.59 5.36 -4.56
C ASN A 567 -24.86 4.30 -3.73
N THR A 568 -24.69 3.11 -4.29
CA THR A 568 -23.83 2.05 -3.74
C THR A 568 -22.73 1.68 -4.72
N TYR A 569 -21.71 0.98 -4.20
CA TYR A 569 -20.68 0.35 -5.01
C TYR A 569 -21.29 -0.58 -6.09
N HIS A 570 -20.67 -0.61 -7.28
CA HIS A 570 -21.18 -1.34 -8.43
C HIS A 570 -21.40 -2.84 -8.13
N GLY A 571 -22.62 -3.32 -8.40
CA GLY A 571 -23.03 -4.70 -8.12
C GLY A 571 -23.67 -4.93 -6.74
N LEU A 572 -23.69 -3.93 -5.86
CA LEU A 572 -24.44 -3.99 -4.59
C LEU A 572 -25.82 -3.34 -4.75
N VAL A 573 -26.88 -4.12 -4.53
CA VAL A 573 -28.27 -3.67 -4.71
C VAL A 573 -28.75 -2.83 -3.52
N LEU A 574 -29.37 -1.68 -3.81
CA LEU A 574 -29.94 -0.76 -2.82
C LEU A 574 -31.27 -1.21 -2.23
N SER A 575 -31.99 -2.13 -2.89
CA SER A 575 -33.37 -2.48 -2.51
C SER A 575 -33.55 -2.83 -1.03
N PRO A 576 -32.68 -3.63 -0.36
CA PRO A 576 -32.89 -3.97 1.05
C PRO A 576 -32.79 -2.74 1.98
N ILE A 577 -31.93 -1.78 1.62
CA ILE A 577 -31.72 -0.54 2.38
C ILE A 577 -32.93 0.38 2.21
N LEU A 578 -33.39 0.53 0.96
CA LEU A 578 -34.54 1.35 0.62
C LEU A 578 -35.83 0.81 1.22
N ASP A 579 -36.00 -0.51 1.24
CA ASP A 579 -37.12 -1.16 1.92
C ASP A 579 -37.10 -0.81 3.41
N GLN A 580 -35.96 -0.93 4.08
CA GLN A 580 -35.84 -0.55 5.49
C GLN A 580 -36.09 0.95 5.74
N PHE A 581 -35.59 1.82 4.86
CA PHE A 581 -35.83 3.26 4.93
C PHE A 581 -37.33 3.59 4.80
N SER A 582 -38.01 2.95 3.84
CA SER A 582 -39.45 3.11 3.63
C SER A 582 -40.27 2.65 4.84
N ILE A 583 -39.87 1.53 5.46
CA ILE A 583 -40.53 0.98 6.64
C ILE A 583 -40.36 1.90 7.85
N LYS A 584 -39.15 2.43 8.08
CA LYS A 584 -38.88 3.31 9.23
C LYS A 584 -39.52 4.69 9.12
N SER A 585 -39.52 5.27 7.92
CA SER A 585 -40.07 6.62 7.67
C SER A 585 -41.57 6.61 7.39
N GLY A 586 -42.14 5.47 6.99
CA GLY A 586 -43.50 5.38 6.46
C GLY A 586 -43.66 5.88 5.02
N HIS A 587 -42.60 6.40 4.40
CA HIS A 587 -42.63 6.85 3.00
C HIS A 587 -42.52 5.67 2.03
N LYS A 588 -43.49 5.54 1.12
CA LYS A 588 -43.42 4.54 0.04
C LYS A 588 -42.48 5.01 -1.06
N LEU A 589 -41.40 4.28 -1.29
CA LEU A 589 -40.49 4.49 -2.41
C LEU A 589 -41.04 3.76 -3.66
N TYR A 590 -41.10 4.44 -4.80
CA TYR A 590 -41.62 3.88 -6.05
C TYR A 590 -40.47 3.60 -7.02
N ASN A 591 -40.45 2.44 -7.70
CA ASN A 591 -39.37 2.04 -8.64
C ASN A 591 -38.96 3.10 -9.69
N LYS A 592 -39.83 4.06 -10.04
CA LYS A 592 -39.51 5.16 -10.97
C LYS A 592 -38.42 6.12 -10.44
N THR A 593 -38.12 6.10 -9.14
CA THR A 593 -37.06 6.92 -8.51
C THR A 593 -35.67 6.30 -8.66
N CYS A 594 -35.57 5.03 -9.06
CA CYS A 594 -34.28 4.35 -9.20
C CYS A 594 -33.93 4.19 -10.68
N PHE A 595 -32.86 4.84 -11.13
CA PHE A 595 -32.37 4.71 -12.49
C PHE A 595 -31.85 3.28 -12.74
N ASN A 596 -31.24 2.68 -11.69
CA ASN A 596 -30.68 1.33 -11.66
C ASN A 596 -30.80 0.74 -10.23
N SER A 597 -30.48 -0.54 -10.04
CA SER A 597 -30.44 -1.18 -8.70
C SER A 597 -29.38 -0.60 -7.74
N THR A 598 -28.45 0.21 -8.25
CA THR A 598 -27.29 0.79 -7.52
C THR A 598 -27.36 2.31 -7.34
N ASN A 599 -28.32 2.99 -8.00
CA ASN A 599 -28.48 4.45 -7.93
C ASN A 599 -29.96 4.83 -7.94
N CYS A 600 -30.37 5.54 -6.89
CA CYS A 600 -31.73 6.02 -6.70
C CYS A 600 -31.77 7.50 -6.35
N THR A 601 -32.70 8.24 -6.94
CA THR A 601 -32.89 9.66 -6.72
C THR A 601 -34.32 9.93 -6.24
N PHE A 602 -34.42 10.55 -5.07
CA PHE A 602 -35.67 10.89 -4.40
C PHE A 602 -35.88 12.40 -4.46
N ASP A 603 -37.10 12.84 -4.73
CA ASP A 603 -37.49 14.24 -4.58
C ASP A 603 -37.79 14.49 -3.10
N ASP A 604 -37.11 15.48 -2.51
CA ASP A 604 -37.30 15.93 -1.13
C ASP A 604 -37.74 17.40 -1.07
N SER A 605 -38.37 17.91 -2.14
CA SER A 605 -38.83 19.30 -2.22
C SER A 605 -39.95 19.64 -1.23
N PHE A 606 -40.60 18.64 -0.63
CA PHE A 606 -41.83 18.80 0.14
C PHE A 606 -41.65 19.15 1.63
N ASN A 607 -40.44 19.06 2.20
CA ASN A 607 -40.29 18.90 3.65
C ASN A 607 -39.49 19.99 4.40
N ARG A 608 -39.32 21.20 3.83
CA ARG A 608 -38.65 22.30 4.54
C ARG A 608 -39.59 23.49 4.78
N GLN A 609 -40.16 23.54 5.99
CA GLN A 609 -40.88 24.69 6.53
C GLN A 609 -39.99 25.84 7.00
N LEU A 610 -38.66 25.70 6.97
CA LEU A 610 -37.74 26.81 7.24
C LEU A 610 -37.32 27.44 5.92
N ALA A 611 -38.24 28.12 5.25
CA ALA A 611 -37.83 29.22 4.40
C ALA A 611 -37.10 30.20 5.31
N VAL A 612 -35.88 30.60 4.95
CA VAL A 612 -35.24 31.75 5.58
C VAL A 612 -36.02 32.96 5.09
N GLU A 613 -37.16 33.22 5.74
CA GLU A 613 -38.01 34.36 5.41
C GLU A 613 -37.35 35.60 5.99
N HIS A 614 -37.11 36.59 5.11
CA HIS A 614 -36.51 37.88 5.40
C HIS A 614 -35.01 37.86 5.78
N ILE A 615 -34.16 37.61 4.78
CA ILE A 615 -32.75 38.03 4.84
C ILE A 615 -32.67 39.49 4.43
N GLN A 616 -32.45 40.38 5.40
CA GLN A 616 -32.15 41.78 5.15
C GLN A 616 -30.64 41.95 5.00
N ILE A 617 -30.16 42.10 3.75
CA ILE A 617 -28.72 42.34 3.48
C ILE A 617 -28.47 43.86 3.55
N GLU A 618 -27.90 44.33 4.66
CA GLU A 618 -27.69 45.76 4.91
C GLU A 618 -26.58 46.39 4.05
N SER A 619 -25.60 45.62 3.55
CA SER A 619 -24.69 46.09 2.48
C SER A 619 -23.89 44.93 1.85
N MET A 620 -23.79 44.93 0.52
CA MET A 620 -22.75 44.16 -0.18
C MET A 620 -21.50 45.04 -0.33
N LYS A 621 -20.46 44.79 0.45
CA LYS A 621 -19.12 45.29 0.09
C LYS A 621 -18.71 44.58 -1.20
N LYS A 622 -18.57 45.33 -2.30
CA LYS A 622 -17.98 44.85 -3.55
C LYS A 622 -16.61 44.23 -3.25
N ILE A 623 -16.54 42.90 -3.20
CA ILE A 623 -15.28 42.18 -3.34
C ILE A 623 -14.91 42.33 -4.82
N LYS A 624 -13.99 43.23 -5.12
CA LYS A 624 -13.32 43.25 -6.43
C LYS A 624 -12.44 41.99 -6.47
N TYR A 625 -12.76 41.09 -7.38
CA TYR A 625 -11.88 39.99 -7.79
C TYR A 625 -10.60 40.52 -8.42
#